data_AF-A0A519JK72-F1
#
_entry.id   AF-A0A519JK72-F1
#
_cell.length_a   1.000
_cell.length_b   1.000
_cell.length_c   1.000
_cell.angle_alpha   90.00
_cell.angle_beta   90.00
_cell.angle_gamma   90.00
#
_symmetry.space_group_name_H-M   'P 1'
#
loop_
_entity.id
_entity.type
_entity.pdbx_description
1 polymer ?
#
loop_
_entity_poly.entity_id
_entity_poly.type
_entity_poly.pdbx_seq_one_letter_code
_entity_poly.pdbx_strand_id
1 'polypeptide(L)'
;MIRRLLTTSALTVMVAVSACGRPAENLDQTGPAPTLPEQNETLIPPMKIAKPTGWNGELPTVPAGFTITALATDLKIPRQMLVLPNGDILVAEGSGGKAPKVRPKDVIAGVIKAGGKSSVKGGNRITLLRDANGDGTPEVRTTFIADLDAPYGLAFVDGNLYVANQDALLRFAYQEGQTQITTPGEVLTRLPSEINHHWTKSLTASADGTKLYVGIGSNSNVGERGMSVEEERAVVWEIDRLTGARRTIATGIRNPTALAIEPT
;
A
#
# COMPACT_ATOMS: atom_id res chain seq x y z
N MET A 1 36.78 -47.13 4.02
CA MET A 1 35.43 -46.52 3.99
C MET A 1 35.41 -45.09 4.55
N ILE A 2 36.02 -44.80 5.69
CA ILE A 2 36.02 -43.46 6.33
C ILE A 2 36.59 -42.34 5.42
N ARG A 3 37.68 -42.60 4.68
CA ARG A 3 38.24 -41.62 3.71
C ARG A 3 37.31 -41.28 2.52
N ARG A 4 36.42 -42.20 2.12
CA ARG A 4 35.45 -41.97 1.03
C ARG A 4 34.21 -41.19 1.51
N LEU A 5 33.85 -41.35 2.79
CA LEU A 5 32.77 -40.61 3.46
C LEU A 5 33.16 -39.14 3.74
N LEU A 6 34.43 -38.88 4.08
CA LEU A 6 34.94 -37.52 4.26
C LEU A 6 35.00 -36.73 2.94
N THR A 7 35.38 -37.38 1.83
CA THR A 7 35.43 -36.74 0.51
C THR A 7 34.04 -36.44 -0.08
N THR A 8 33.03 -37.27 0.17
CA THR A 8 31.65 -36.97 -0.26
C THR A 8 31.01 -35.88 0.58
N SER A 9 31.24 -35.85 1.90
CA SER A 9 30.72 -34.77 2.76
C SER A 9 31.33 -33.40 2.45
N ALA A 10 32.63 -33.34 2.13
CA ALA A 10 33.30 -32.09 1.73
C ALA A 10 32.79 -31.55 0.38
N LEU A 11 32.44 -32.43 -0.56
CA LEU A 11 31.91 -32.04 -1.87
C LEU A 11 30.47 -31.48 -1.76
N THR A 12 29.64 -32.06 -0.88
CA THR A 12 28.28 -31.55 -0.62
C THR A 12 28.30 -30.17 0.06
N VAL A 13 29.28 -29.90 0.93
CA VAL A 13 29.46 -28.59 1.55
C VAL A 13 30.01 -27.56 0.55
N MET A 14 30.93 -27.92 -0.35
CA MET A 14 31.41 -26.99 -1.40
C MET A 14 30.31 -26.62 -2.41
N VAL A 15 29.44 -27.56 -2.80
CA VAL A 15 28.28 -27.25 -3.66
C VAL A 15 27.28 -26.34 -2.94
N ALA A 16 27.10 -26.49 -1.63
CA ALA A 16 26.23 -25.62 -0.83
C ALA A 16 26.77 -24.18 -0.67
N VAL A 17 28.10 -24.00 -0.62
CA VAL A 17 28.72 -22.67 -0.50
C VAL A 17 28.73 -21.90 -1.83
N SER A 18 28.86 -22.60 -2.97
CA SER A 18 28.77 -22.01 -4.31
C SER A 18 27.35 -21.62 -4.72
N ALA A 19 26.33 -22.07 -3.99
CA ALA A 19 24.91 -21.79 -4.26
C ALA A 19 24.41 -20.45 -3.67
N CYS A 20 25.24 -19.76 -2.88
CA CYS A 20 24.91 -18.49 -2.25
C CYS A 20 25.30 -17.31 -3.16
N GLY A 21 24.31 -16.55 -3.63
CA GLY A 21 24.55 -15.33 -4.40
C GLY A 21 25.22 -14.24 -3.58
N ARG A 22 26.21 -13.56 -4.17
CA ARG A 22 26.74 -12.29 -3.65
C ARG A 22 25.86 -11.13 -4.14
N PRO A 23 25.55 -10.13 -3.31
CA PRO A 23 24.88 -8.92 -3.76
C PRO A 23 25.76 -8.18 -4.79
N ALA A 24 25.13 -7.51 -5.76
CA ALA A 24 25.83 -6.62 -6.68
C ALA A 24 26.29 -5.37 -5.90
N GLU A 25 27.59 -5.11 -5.89
CA GLU A 25 28.17 -3.94 -5.22
C GLU A 25 28.46 -2.83 -6.24
N ASN A 26 28.25 -1.57 -5.82
CA ASN A 26 28.67 -0.36 -6.54
C ASN A 26 28.10 -0.15 -7.96
N LEU A 27 26.81 -0.46 -8.17
CA LEU A 27 26.14 -0.08 -9.42
C LEU A 27 25.71 1.39 -9.39
N ASP A 28 26.00 2.13 -10.45
CA ASP A 28 25.34 3.41 -10.70
C ASP A 28 23.91 3.14 -11.20
N GLN A 29 22.95 3.28 -10.29
CA GLN A 29 21.54 3.02 -10.54
C GLN A 29 20.74 4.30 -10.82
N THR A 30 21.42 5.39 -11.16
CA THR A 30 20.81 6.70 -11.42
C THR A 30 20.86 7.08 -12.90
N GLY A 31 20.01 8.03 -13.31
CA GLY A 31 20.00 8.56 -14.68
C GLY A 31 19.24 7.71 -15.71
N PRO A 32 19.30 8.09 -17.00
CA PRO A 32 18.51 7.49 -18.07
C PRO A 32 19.01 6.10 -18.52
N ALA A 33 20.24 5.72 -18.15
CA ALA A 33 20.86 4.44 -18.51
C ALA A 33 21.59 3.84 -17.29
N PRO A 34 20.85 3.39 -16.26
CA PRO A 34 21.46 2.82 -15.06
C PRO A 34 22.17 1.50 -15.39
N THR A 35 23.25 1.23 -14.67
CA THR A 35 23.95 -0.06 -14.76
C THR A 35 23.10 -1.13 -14.08
N LEU A 36 22.71 -2.15 -14.83
CA LEU A 36 21.95 -3.27 -14.31
C LEU A 36 22.89 -4.36 -13.77
N PRO A 37 22.55 -5.03 -12.66
CA PRO A 37 23.30 -6.20 -12.23
C PRO A 37 23.23 -7.31 -13.27
N GLU A 38 24.29 -8.11 -13.38
CA GLU A 38 24.24 -9.35 -14.14
C GLU A 38 23.18 -10.30 -13.56
N GLN A 39 22.52 -11.07 -14.42
CA GLN A 39 21.57 -12.09 -13.98
C GLN A 39 22.34 -13.21 -13.26
N ASN A 40 22.01 -13.45 -12.00
CA ASN A 40 22.61 -14.51 -11.21
C ASN A 40 21.54 -15.54 -10.80
N GLU A 41 21.63 -16.73 -11.37
CA GLU A 41 20.73 -17.84 -11.06
C GLU A 41 21.23 -18.60 -9.82
N THR A 42 20.75 -18.19 -8.65
CA THR A 42 21.08 -18.84 -7.37
C THR A 42 19.93 -19.73 -6.90
N LEU A 43 20.25 -20.90 -6.35
CA LEU A 43 19.25 -21.77 -5.71
C LEU A 43 18.61 -21.10 -4.49
N ILE A 44 19.38 -20.26 -3.77
CA ILE A 44 18.89 -19.44 -2.67
C ILE A 44 19.27 -17.99 -2.95
N PRO A 45 18.30 -17.10 -3.23
CA PRO A 45 18.60 -15.71 -3.47
C PRO A 45 19.06 -15.03 -2.18
N PRO A 46 20.04 -14.11 -2.24
CA PRO A 46 20.38 -13.27 -1.11
C PRO A 46 19.15 -12.41 -0.75
N MET A 47 18.54 -12.68 0.41
CA MET A 47 17.38 -11.95 0.90
C MET A 47 17.76 -11.14 2.14
N LYS A 48 17.77 -9.81 2.02
CA LYS A 48 17.85 -8.90 3.16
C LYS A 48 16.43 -8.49 3.55
N ILE A 49 15.98 -8.92 4.73
CA ILE A 49 14.69 -8.51 5.29
C ILE A 49 14.98 -7.45 6.33
N ALA A 50 14.40 -6.27 6.18
CA ALA A 50 14.42 -5.28 7.25
C ALA A 50 13.63 -5.82 8.44
N LYS A 51 14.22 -5.79 9.63
CA LYS A 51 13.49 -6.08 10.87
C LYS A 51 12.74 -4.80 11.27
N PRO A 52 11.39 -4.81 11.30
CA PRO A 52 10.62 -3.65 11.76
C PRO A 52 11.07 -3.30 13.17
N THR A 53 11.55 -2.08 13.35
CA THR A 53 11.98 -1.55 14.64
C THR A 53 11.22 -0.25 14.86
N GLY A 54 10.77 -0.01 16.09
CA GLY A 54 10.13 1.26 16.44
C GLY A 54 11.14 2.40 16.42
N TRP A 55 10.64 3.63 16.43
CA TRP A 55 11.49 4.83 16.41
C TRP A 55 12.22 5.09 17.73
N ASN A 56 11.78 4.54 18.88
CA ASN A 56 12.41 4.76 20.19
C ASN A 56 12.66 6.24 20.55
N GLY A 57 11.81 7.15 20.07
CA GLY A 57 11.97 8.61 20.24
C GLY A 57 12.89 9.28 19.21
N GLU A 58 13.48 8.51 18.29
CA GLU A 58 14.22 9.05 17.15
C GLU A 58 13.27 9.73 16.16
N LEU A 59 13.80 10.76 15.48
CA LEU A 59 13.11 11.48 14.41
C LEU A 59 13.92 11.38 13.11
N PRO A 60 13.26 11.36 11.94
CA PRO A 60 13.95 11.50 10.67
C PRO A 60 14.77 12.79 10.61
N THR A 61 15.93 12.74 9.97
CA THR A 61 16.66 13.95 9.58
C THR A 61 15.89 14.66 8.47
N VAL A 62 15.69 15.96 8.63
CA VAL A 62 15.01 16.82 7.65
C VAL A 62 15.95 17.91 7.11
N PRO A 63 15.71 18.44 5.90
CA PRO A 63 16.50 19.55 5.36
C PRO A 63 16.46 20.79 6.25
N ALA A 64 17.46 21.67 6.12
CA ALA A 64 17.48 22.94 6.84
C ALA A 64 16.21 23.78 6.56
N GLY A 65 15.61 24.34 7.62
CA GLY A 65 14.36 25.09 7.55
C GLY A 65 13.08 24.26 7.75
N PHE A 66 13.21 22.94 7.89
CA PHE A 66 12.07 22.05 8.19
C PHE A 66 12.17 21.48 9.61
N THR A 67 11.00 21.17 10.18
CA THR A 67 10.85 20.41 11.43
C THR A 67 9.90 19.25 11.17
N ILE A 68 10.10 18.13 11.86
CA ILE A 68 9.18 16.99 11.85
C ILE A 68 8.79 16.63 13.28
N THR A 69 7.48 16.45 13.48
CA THR A 69 6.89 16.03 14.76
C THR A 69 5.91 14.89 14.49
N ALA A 70 5.86 13.91 15.39
CA ALA A 70 4.87 12.85 15.30
C ALA A 70 3.48 13.39 15.67
N LEU A 71 2.59 13.49 14.69
CA LEU A 71 1.20 13.93 14.90
C LEU A 71 0.38 12.87 15.66
N ALA A 72 0.57 11.60 15.34
CA ALA A 72 -0.11 10.49 16.02
C ALA A 72 0.71 9.20 15.95
N THR A 73 0.68 8.42 17.03
CA THR A 73 1.30 7.09 17.13
C THR A 73 0.25 5.99 17.29
N ASP A 74 0.71 4.74 17.22
CA ASP A 74 -0.11 3.55 17.50
C ASP A 74 -1.36 3.43 16.60
N LEU A 75 -1.21 3.86 15.35
CA LEU A 75 -2.18 3.63 14.28
C LEU A 75 -2.06 2.20 13.75
N LYS A 76 -3.20 1.59 13.44
CA LYS A 76 -3.38 0.22 12.95
C LYS A 76 -3.20 0.15 11.43
N ILE A 77 -1.95 0.23 11.00
CA ILE A 77 -1.54 0.24 9.58
C ILE A 77 -2.12 1.47 8.86
N PRO A 78 -1.61 2.68 9.17
CA PRO A 78 -2.04 3.89 8.48
C PRO A 78 -1.68 3.86 6.99
N ARG A 79 -2.57 4.41 6.16
CA ARG A 79 -2.52 4.46 4.68
C ARG A 79 -2.63 5.92 4.22
N GLN A 80 -3.49 6.22 3.26
CA GLN A 80 -3.69 7.58 2.78
C GLN A 80 -4.27 8.45 3.90
N MET A 81 -3.85 9.71 3.90
CA MET A 81 -4.40 10.75 4.74
C MET A 81 -5.16 11.76 3.88
N LEU A 82 -6.16 12.41 4.46
CA LEU A 82 -6.92 13.47 3.82
C LEU A 82 -7.13 14.60 4.82
N VAL A 83 -6.77 15.82 4.44
CA VAL A 83 -7.07 17.02 5.21
C VAL A 83 -8.42 17.57 4.74
N LEU A 84 -9.35 17.73 5.67
CA LEU A 84 -10.67 18.31 5.41
C LEU A 84 -10.60 19.85 5.44
N PRO A 85 -11.60 20.56 4.87
CA PRO A 85 -11.59 22.03 4.84
C PRO A 85 -11.48 22.70 6.22
N ASN A 86 -11.98 22.05 7.27
CA ASN A 86 -11.92 22.52 8.65
C ASN A 86 -10.59 22.20 9.37
N GLY A 87 -9.60 21.63 8.66
CA GLY A 87 -8.30 21.25 9.21
C GLY A 87 -8.24 19.85 9.84
N ASP A 88 -9.37 19.14 9.95
CA ASP A 88 -9.36 17.76 10.44
C ASP A 88 -8.56 16.84 9.50
N ILE A 89 -7.78 15.93 10.08
CA ILE A 89 -7.00 14.95 9.34
C ILE A 89 -7.67 13.59 9.49
N LEU A 90 -8.11 13.03 8.36
CA LEU A 90 -8.59 11.67 8.27
C LEU A 90 -7.44 10.74 7.87
N VAL A 91 -7.31 9.61 8.57
CA VAL A 91 -6.32 8.58 8.30
C VAL A 91 -7.00 7.25 8.04
N ALA A 92 -6.82 6.70 6.84
CA ALA A 92 -7.26 5.34 6.55
C ALA A 92 -6.35 4.32 7.25
N GLU A 93 -6.93 3.40 8.00
CA GLU A 93 -6.21 2.32 8.69
C GLU A 93 -6.68 0.97 8.15
N GLY A 94 -5.83 0.30 7.36
CA GLY A 94 -6.27 -0.81 6.53
C GLY A 94 -5.17 -1.78 6.13
N SER A 95 -5.53 -3.08 6.15
CA SER A 95 -4.69 -4.16 5.63
C SER A 95 -5.54 -5.23 4.99
N GLY A 96 -5.48 -5.29 3.65
CA GLY A 96 -6.23 -6.24 2.84
C GLY A 96 -5.34 -7.27 2.14
N GLY A 97 -5.90 -7.82 1.07
CA GLY A 97 -5.25 -8.80 0.21
C GLY A 97 -5.50 -10.23 0.66
N LYS A 98 -6.05 -11.04 -0.25
CA LYS A 98 -6.41 -12.44 -0.03
C LYS A 98 -5.87 -13.37 -1.12
N ALA A 99 -4.97 -12.88 -1.96
CA ALA A 99 -4.48 -13.60 -3.13
C ALA A 99 -3.82 -14.94 -2.75
N PRO A 100 -4.27 -16.08 -3.32
CA PRO A 100 -3.64 -17.38 -3.10
C PRO A 100 -2.18 -17.39 -3.55
N LYS A 101 -1.33 -18.17 -2.89
CA LYS A 101 0.07 -18.34 -3.32
C LYS A 101 0.14 -19.21 -4.58
N VAL A 102 0.99 -18.85 -5.54
CA VAL A 102 1.03 -19.50 -6.87
C VAL A 102 2.10 -20.58 -6.96
N ARG A 103 3.31 -20.33 -6.44
CA ARG A 103 4.43 -21.28 -6.51
C ARG A 103 4.84 -21.78 -5.12
N PRO A 104 5.42 -22.99 -5.00
CA PRO A 104 5.97 -23.48 -3.73
C PRO A 104 6.98 -22.51 -3.09
N LYS A 105 7.83 -21.87 -3.90
CA LYS A 105 8.76 -20.84 -3.41
C LYS A 105 8.07 -19.60 -2.84
N ASP A 106 6.84 -19.30 -3.26
CA ASP A 106 6.05 -18.19 -2.72
C ASP A 106 5.51 -18.51 -1.31
N VAL A 107 5.44 -19.79 -0.93
CA VAL A 107 5.15 -20.22 0.45
C VAL A 107 6.29 -19.83 1.38
N ILE A 108 7.51 -20.26 1.04
CA ILE A 108 8.75 -19.99 1.79
C ILE A 108 9.03 -18.49 1.80
N ALA A 109 9.00 -17.84 0.63
CA ALA A 109 9.16 -16.39 0.53
C ALA A 109 8.06 -15.63 1.31
N GLY A 110 6.85 -16.20 1.43
CA GLY A 110 5.77 -15.62 2.21
C GLY A 110 6.07 -15.59 3.71
N VAL A 111 6.64 -16.66 4.26
CA VAL A 111 7.06 -16.74 5.68
C VAL A 111 8.18 -15.74 5.95
N ILE A 112 9.17 -15.70 5.07
CA ILE A 112 10.32 -14.78 5.13
C ILE A 112 9.85 -13.32 5.06
N LYS A 113 9.00 -12.97 4.09
CA LYS A 113 8.43 -11.62 3.95
C LYS A 113 7.54 -11.21 5.11
N ALA A 114 6.86 -12.16 5.78
CA ALA A 114 6.04 -11.86 6.95
C ALA A 114 6.90 -11.30 8.11
N GLY A 115 8.15 -11.73 8.25
CA GLY A 115 9.08 -11.21 9.24
C GLY A 115 9.48 -9.73 9.03
N GLY A 116 9.26 -9.17 7.83
CA GLY A 116 9.49 -7.77 7.52
C GLY A 116 8.22 -6.90 7.51
N LYS A 117 7.05 -7.49 7.76
CA LYS A 117 5.77 -6.76 7.83
C LYS A 117 5.46 -6.41 9.28
N SER A 118 4.64 -5.37 9.45
CA SER A 118 4.06 -5.07 10.76
C SER A 118 3.25 -6.26 11.27
N SER A 119 3.40 -6.57 12.56
CA SER A 119 2.57 -7.55 13.28
C SER A 119 1.21 -6.97 13.68
N VAL A 120 1.02 -5.66 13.57
CA VAL A 120 -0.22 -4.97 13.91
C VAL A 120 -1.32 -5.38 12.95
N LYS A 121 -2.48 -5.80 13.46
CA LYS A 121 -3.67 -6.05 12.63
C LYS A 121 -4.21 -4.73 12.09
N GLY A 122 -4.60 -4.70 10.81
CA GLY A 122 -5.22 -3.52 10.18
C GLY A 122 -6.46 -3.04 10.92
N GLY A 123 -6.67 -1.72 10.96
CA GLY A 123 -7.75 -1.10 11.72
C GLY A 123 -9.14 -1.31 11.14
N ASN A 124 -9.24 -1.43 9.81
CA ASN A 124 -10.51 -1.49 9.08
C ASN A 124 -11.42 -0.29 9.44
N ARG A 125 -10.81 0.90 9.47
CA ARG A 125 -11.46 2.14 9.91
C ARG A 125 -10.83 3.38 9.28
N ILE A 126 -11.53 4.49 9.40
CA ILE A 126 -10.95 5.84 9.28
C ILE A 126 -10.82 6.41 10.69
N THR A 127 -9.65 6.95 11.04
CA THR A 127 -9.45 7.74 12.26
C THR A 127 -9.46 9.21 11.93
N LEU A 128 -10.13 10.02 12.74
CA LEU A 128 -10.06 11.48 12.69
C LEU A 128 -9.07 11.97 13.75
N LEU A 129 -8.23 12.91 13.36
CA LEU A 129 -7.33 13.67 14.20
C LEU A 129 -7.67 15.15 14.04
N ARG A 130 -7.99 15.84 15.14
CA ARG A 130 -8.19 17.30 15.17
C ARG A 130 -7.16 17.91 16.10
N ASP A 131 -6.34 18.78 15.55
CA ASP A 131 -5.45 19.68 16.25
C ASP A 131 -6.08 21.09 16.19
N ALA A 132 -6.80 21.45 17.25
CA ALA A 132 -7.60 22.66 17.29
C ALA A 132 -6.76 23.91 17.57
N ASN A 133 -5.59 23.74 18.17
CA ASN A 133 -4.69 24.84 18.55
C ASN A 133 -3.50 25.02 17.58
N GLY A 134 -3.26 24.04 16.69
CA GLY A 134 -2.21 24.06 15.67
C GLY A 134 -0.80 23.80 16.23
N ASP A 135 -0.67 23.17 17.40
CA ASP A 135 0.62 22.89 18.04
C ASP A 135 1.29 21.58 17.59
N GLY A 136 0.62 20.82 16.72
CA GLY A 136 1.06 19.53 16.21
C GLY A 136 0.67 18.33 17.07
N THR A 137 -0.15 18.54 18.10
CA THR A 137 -0.67 17.49 19.00
C THR A 137 -2.20 17.47 18.96
N PRO A 138 -2.83 16.51 18.26
CA PRO A 138 -4.29 16.47 18.16
C PRO A 138 -4.98 16.29 19.52
N GLU A 139 -5.86 17.22 19.89
CA GLU A 139 -6.72 17.08 21.08
C GLU A 139 -7.83 16.05 20.88
N VAL A 140 -8.29 15.87 19.64
CA VAL A 140 -9.33 14.89 19.32
C VAL A 140 -8.75 13.78 18.47
N ARG A 141 -8.94 12.54 18.94
CA ARG A 141 -8.68 11.32 18.18
C ARG A 141 -9.88 10.38 18.31
N THR A 142 -10.61 10.17 17.24
CA THR A 142 -11.79 9.29 17.22
C THR A 142 -11.72 8.27 16.08
N THR A 143 -12.38 7.13 16.25
CA THR A 143 -12.73 6.29 15.11
C THR A 143 -13.86 6.99 14.37
N PHE A 144 -13.53 7.60 13.23
CA PHE A 144 -14.44 8.39 12.43
C PHE A 144 -15.45 7.52 11.70
N ILE A 145 -14.97 6.46 11.05
CA ILE A 145 -15.79 5.41 10.40
C ILE A 145 -15.22 4.06 10.79
N ALA A 146 -16.05 3.15 11.29
CA ALA A 146 -15.67 1.80 11.65
C ALA A 146 -16.09 0.78 10.58
N ASP A 147 -15.66 -0.48 10.76
CA ASP A 147 -16.13 -1.66 10.03
C ASP A 147 -16.01 -1.58 8.50
N LEU A 148 -14.92 -0.97 8.03
CA LEU A 148 -14.57 -0.88 6.61
C LEU A 148 -13.79 -2.11 6.13
N ASP A 149 -13.75 -2.34 4.82
CA ASP A 149 -12.96 -3.44 4.24
C ASP A 149 -11.62 -2.94 3.70
N ALA A 150 -10.59 -3.00 4.54
CA ALA A 150 -9.22 -2.59 4.23
C ALA A 150 -9.15 -1.25 3.48
N PRO A 151 -9.65 -0.15 4.08
CA PRO A 151 -9.70 1.14 3.42
C PRO A 151 -8.30 1.63 3.07
N TYR A 152 -8.17 2.30 1.92
CA TYR A 152 -6.90 2.85 1.47
C TYR A 152 -7.04 4.30 1.02
N GLY A 153 -7.75 4.53 -0.10
CA GLY A 153 -7.84 5.85 -0.72
C GLY A 153 -8.96 6.70 -0.14
N LEU A 154 -8.74 8.02 -0.06
CA LEU A 154 -9.68 8.98 0.50
C LEU A 154 -9.81 10.20 -0.43
N ALA A 155 -11.02 10.72 -0.60
CA ALA A 155 -11.27 12.02 -1.24
C ALA A 155 -12.48 12.71 -0.62
N PHE A 156 -12.51 14.04 -0.63
CA PHE A 156 -13.63 14.83 -0.16
C PHE A 156 -14.05 15.84 -1.23
N VAL A 157 -15.35 15.85 -1.56
CA VAL A 157 -15.92 16.78 -2.55
C VAL A 157 -17.37 17.09 -2.16
N ASP A 158 -17.74 18.37 -2.14
CA ASP A 158 -19.12 18.86 -1.93
C ASP A 158 -19.86 18.17 -0.77
N GLY A 159 -19.26 18.16 0.42
CA GLY A 159 -19.87 17.57 1.62
C GLY A 159 -19.96 16.04 1.60
N ASN A 160 -19.27 15.38 0.67
CA ASN A 160 -19.22 13.92 0.60
C ASN A 160 -17.79 13.44 0.79
N LEU A 161 -17.62 12.48 1.70
CA LEU A 161 -16.39 11.72 1.88
C LEU A 161 -16.48 10.43 1.05
N TYR A 162 -15.44 10.18 0.27
CA TYR A 162 -15.28 8.98 -0.54
C TYR A 162 -14.17 8.12 0.04
N VAL A 163 -14.47 6.83 0.21
CA VAL A 163 -13.54 5.86 0.78
C VAL A 163 -13.38 4.69 -0.19
N ALA A 164 -12.17 4.48 -0.69
CA ALA A 164 -11.84 3.32 -1.49
C ALA A 164 -11.49 2.14 -0.57
N ASN A 165 -12.48 1.27 -0.35
CA ASN A 165 -12.25 -0.06 0.20
C ASN A 165 -11.58 -0.94 -0.84
N GLN A 166 -11.09 -2.10 -0.42
CA GLN A 166 -10.43 -3.03 -1.34
C GLN A 166 -11.38 -3.60 -2.42
N ASP A 167 -12.69 -3.58 -2.19
CA ASP A 167 -13.78 -4.17 -3.01
C ASP A 167 -14.77 -3.16 -3.59
N ALA A 168 -14.79 -1.93 -3.09
CA ALA A 168 -15.76 -0.91 -3.50
C ALA A 168 -15.27 0.50 -3.20
N LEU A 169 -15.76 1.45 -4.00
CA LEU A 169 -15.74 2.86 -3.68
C LEU A 169 -17.04 3.21 -2.95
N LEU A 170 -16.91 3.68 -1.71
CA LEU A 170 -18.02 4.08 -0.87
C LEU A 170 -18.16 5.60 -0.82
N ARG A 171 -19.39 6.08 -0.67
CA ARG A 171 -19.75 7.48 -0.44
C ARG A 171 -20.42 7.63 0.91
N PHE A 172 -20.02 8.64 1.67
CA PHE A 172 -20.60 9.02 2.95
C PHE A 172 -20.93 10.51 2.93
N ALA A 173 -22.13 10.87 3.36
CA ALA A 173 -22.43 12.26 3.65
C ALA A 173 -21.61 12.73 4.85
N TYR A 174 -21.01 13.92 4.74
CA TYR A 174 -20.20 14.55 5.77
C TYR A 174 -20.80 15.90 6.14
N GLN A 175 -20.88 16.15 7.45
CA GLN A 175 -21.20 17.48 7.98
C GLN A 175 -19.93 18.07 8.61
N GLU A 176 -19.65 19.33 8.34
CA GLU A 176 -18.46 19.99 8.88
C GLU A 176 -18.42 19.92 10.42
N GLY A 177 -17.26 19.58 10.96
CA GLY A 177 -17.07 19.44 12.40
C GLY A 177 -17.52 18.09 12.97
N GLN A 178 -18.22 17.25 12.21
CA GLN A 178 -18.60 15.89 12.61
C GLN A 178 -17.36 15.08 13.00
N THR A 179 -17.43 14.36 14.13
CA THR A 179 -16.32 13.56 14.68
C THR A 179 -16.53 12.06 14.56
N GLN A 180 -17.69 11.64 14.03
CA GLN A 180 -18.04 10.25 13.75
C GLN A 180 -19.16 10.15 12.71
N ILE A 181 -19.07 9.20 11.77
CA ILE A 181 -20.14 8.78 10.87
C ILE A 181 -20.52 7.34 11.21
N THR A 182 -21.78 7.12 11.58
CA THR A 182 -22.33 5.79 11.91
C THR A 182 -23.30 5.27 10.86
N THR A 183 -23.66 6.10 9.89
CA THR A 183 -24.50 5.68 8.77
C THR A 183 -23.72 4.75 7.84
N PRO A 184 -24.36 3.70 7.29
CA PRO A 184 -23.73 2.85 6.29
C PRO A 184 -23.28 3.66 5.07
N GLY A 185 -22.12 3.32 4.53
CA GLY A 185 -21.63 3.90 3.28
C GLY A 185 -22.47 3.44 2.10
N GLU A 186 -22.79 4.36 1.20
CA GLU A 186 -23.40 4.03 -0.09
C GLU A 186 -22.34 3.46 -1.02
N VAL A 187 -22.60 2.30 -1.62
CA VAL A 187 -21.71 1.73 -2.64
C VAL A 187 -21.91 2.51 -3.94
N LEU A 188 -20.93 3.36 -4.29
CA LEU A 188 -20.96 4.11 -5.54
C LEU A 188 -20.57 3.22 -6.72
N THR A 189 -19.48 2.47 -6.58
CA THR A 189 -18.95 1.59 -7.64
C THR A 189 -18.24 0.40 -7.01
N ARG A 190 -18.48 -0.82 -7.51
CA ARG A 190 -17.69 -2.01 -7.13
C ARG A 190 -16.32 -1.99 -7.79
N LEU A 191 -15.29 -2.39 -7.06
CA LEU A 191 -13.91 -2.44 -7.52
C LEU A 191 -13.44 -3.90 -7.66
N PRO A 192 -12.55 -4.22 -8.60
CA PRO A 192 -12.07 -5.59 -8.79
C PRO A 192 -11.29 -6.09 -7.57
N SER A 193 -11.76 -7.17 -6.94
CA SER A 193 -11.20 -7.67 -5.66
C SER A 193 -11.19 -9.19 -5.48
N GLU A 194 -11.43 -9.98 -6.53
CA GLU A 194 -11.50 -11.44 -6.41
C GLU A 194 -10.17 -12.07 -5.95
N ILE A 195 -9.09 -11.89 -6.73
CA ILE A 195 -7.75 -12.33 -6.32
C ILE A 195 -7.10 -11.28 -5.42
N ASN A 196 -7.18 -10.01 -5.84
CA ASN A 196 -6.74 -8.83 -5.09
C ASN A 196 -5.29 -8.91 -4.60
N HIS A 197 -4.35 -9.23 -5.49
CA HIS A 197 -2.92 -9.31 -5.15
C HIS A 197 -2.37 -7.94 -4.72
N HIS A 198 -2.49 -6.95 -5.60
CA HIS A 198 -2.35 -5.54 -5.24
C HIS A 198 -3.71 -5.00 -4.78
N TRP A 199 -3.97 -5.13 -3.47
CA TRP A 199 -5.28 -4.87 -2.90
C TRP A 199 -5.60 -3.40 -2.70
N THR A 200 -4.58 -2.56 -2.55
CA THR A 200 -4.70 -1.12 -2.34
C THR A 200 -5.46 -0.47 -3.50
N LYS A 201 -6.34 0.48 -3.18
CA LYS A 201 -7.11 1.27 -4.13
C LYS A 201 -6.86 2.74 -3.82
N SER A 202 -5.94 3.37 -4.57
CA SER A 202 -5.67 4.80 -4.41
C SER A 202 -6.85 5.61 -4.91
N LEU A 203 -7.03 6.82 -4.39
CA LEU A 203 -8.16 7.67 -4.74
C LEU A 203 -7.74 9.13 -4.73
N THR A 204 -8.15 9.86 -5.76
CA THR A 204 -8.13 11.33 -5.81
C THR A 204 -9.37 11.85 -6.54
N ALA A 205 -9.73 13.11 -6.32
CA ALA A 205 -10.83 13.77 -7.04
C ALA A 205 -10.27 14.67 -8.14
N SER A 206 -11.02 14.87 -9.22
CA SER A 206 -10.71 15.90 -10.22
C SER A 206 -10.77 17.30 -9.60
N ALA A 207 -10.07 18.27 -10.19
CA ALA A 207 -10.03 19.65 -9.69
C ALA A 207 -11.42 20.31 -9.65
N ASP A 208 -12.30 19.96 -10.59
CA ASP A 208 -13.69 20.43 -10.65
C ASP A 208 -14.66 19.62 -9.75
N GLY A 209 -14.16 18.58 -9.07
CA GLY A 209 -14.96 17.70 -8.21
C GLY A 209 -15.98 16.82 -8.93
N THR A 210 -16.03 16.78 -10.26
CA THR A 210 -17.04 16.00 -10.99
C THR A 210 -16.69 14.52 -11.09
N LYS A 211 -15.40 14.18 -11.04
CA LYS A 211 -14.87 12.82 -11.20
C LYS A 211 -14.01 12.39 -10.03
N LEU A 212 -13.92 11.07 -9.86
CA LEU A 212 -13.02 10.40 -8.94
C LEU A 212 -12.10 9.47 -9.74
N TYR A 213 -10.80 9.48 -9.44
CA TYR A 213 -9.82 8.62 -10.08
C TYR A 213 -9.35 7.54 -9.11
N VAL A 214 -9.52 6.27 -9.48
CA VAL A 214 -9.15 5.12 -8.65
C VAL A 214 -8.05 4.32 -9.32
N GLY A 215 -6.92 4.17 -8.62
CA GLY A 215 -5.83 3.29 -9.06
C GLY A 215 -6.07 1.85 -8.63
N ILE A 216 -6.01 0.91 -9.59
CA ILE A 216 -6.25 -0.52 -9.37
C ILE A 216 -5.01 -1.30 -9.83
N GLY A 217 -4.28 -1.92 -8.90
CA GLY A 217 -3.07 -2.68 -9.23
C GLY A 217 -3.34 -4.03 -9.92
N SER A 218 -2.30 -4.73 -10.37
CA SER A 218 -2.39 -6.05 -11.01
C SER A 218 -2.77 -7.17 -10.03
N ASN A 219 -3.15 -8.33 -10.55
CA ASN A 219 -3.31 -9.58 -9.79
C ASN A 219 -2.01 -10.42 -9.73
N SER A 220 -0.98 -10.01 -10.47
CA SER A 220 0.29 -10.74 -10.59
C SER A 220 1.50 -9.82 -10.51
N ASN A 221 2.68 -10.39 -10.29
CA ASN A 221 3.92 -9.64 -10.42
C ASN A 221 4.26 -9.31 -11.88
N VAL A 222 4.12 -10.31 -12.76
CA VAL A 222 4.46 -10.28 -14.21
C VAL A 222 3.50 -11.17 -15.02
N GLY A 223 2.22 -11.20 -14.64
CA GLY A 223 1.19 -12.01 -15.32
C GLY A 223 1.25 -13.52 -15.02
N GLU A 224 1.97 -13.95 -13.98
CA GLU A 224 2.13 -15.37 -13.65
C GLU A 224 0.83 -16.10 -13.25
N ARG A 225 -0.28 -15.38 -13.06
CA ARG A 225 -1.63 -15.97 -12.86
C ARG A 225 -2.45 -16.09 -14.15
N GLY A 226 -1.87 -15.73 -15.29
CA GLY A 226 -2.55 -15.65 -16.58
C GLY A 226 -3.15 -14.27 -16.83
N MET A 227 -3.24 -13.88 -18.10
CA MET A 227 -3.72 -12.53 -18.48
C MET A 227 -5.23 -12.36 -18.30
N SER A 228 -6.01 -13.44 -18.27
CA SER A 228 -7.47 -13.37 -18.08
C SER A 228 -7.85 -12.76 -16.74
N VAL A 229 -7.04 -12.97 -15.68
CA VAL A 229 -7.31 -12.39 -14.36
C VAL A 229 -6.76 -10.98 -14.20
N GLU A 230 -6.11 -10.43 -15.22
CA GLU A 230 -5.62 -9.04 -15.25
C GLU A 230 -6.62 -8.09 -15.92
N GLU A 231 -7.78 -8.60 -16.37
CA GLU A 231 -8.89 -7.76 -16.83
C GLU A 231 -9.30 -6.77 -15.73
N GLU A 232 -9.40 -5.49 -16.10
CA GLU A 232 -9.69 -4.38 -15.17
C GLU A 232 -8.67 -4.22 -14.03
N ARG A 233 -7.43 -4.69 -14.24
CA ARG A 233 -6.32 -4.58 -13.30
C ARG A 233 -5.13 -3.88 -13.96
N ALA A 234 -4.25 -3.32 -13.14
CA ALA A 234 -3.15 -2.46 -13.60
C ALA A 234 -3.65 -1.24 -14.41
N VAL A 235 -4.71 -0.60 -13.89
CA VAL A 235 -5.43 0.49 -14.54
C VAL A 235 -5.68 1.67 -13.60
N VAL A 236 -6.02 2.81 -14.19
CA VAL A 236 -6.69 3.92 -13.50
C VAL A 236 -8.09 4.05 -14.07
N TRP A 237 -9.10 3.98 -13.21
CA TRP A 237 -10.48 4.27 -13.54
C TRP A 237 -10.81 5.73 -13.26
N GLU A 238 -11.56 6.36 -14.16
CA GLU A 238 -12.32 7.58 -13.90
C GLU A 238 -13.76 7.19 -13.60
N ILE A 239 -14.31 7.71 -12.51
CA ILE A 239 -15.64 7.41 -12.00
C ILE A 239 -16.42 8.71 -11.87
N ASP A 240 -17.62 8.74 -12.42
CA ASP A 240 -18.58 9.81 -12.22
C ASP A 240 -19.08 9.82 -10.77
N ARG A 241 -18.89 10.96 -10.09
CA ARG A 241 -19.12 11.06 -8.65
C ARG A 241 -20.59 10.90 -8.23
N LEU A 242 -21.52 11.22 -9.14
CA LEU A 242 -22.95 11.18 -8.87
C LEU A 242 -23.55 9.81 -9.18
N THR A 243 -23.17 9.24 -10.32
CA THR A 243 -23.78 8.02 -10.88
C THR A 243 -22.99 6.75 -10.62
N GLY A 244 -21.70 6.85 -10.30
CA GLY A 244 -20.79 5.71 -10.21
C GLY A 244 -20.43 5.07 -11.55
N ALA A 245 -20.86 5.67 -12.67
CA ALA A 245 -20.46 5.25 -14.00
C ALA A 245 -18.94 5.41 -14.16
N ARG A 246 -18.30 4.44 -14.80
CA ARG A 246 -16.84 4.35 -14.81
C ARG A 246 -16.27 4.02 -16.18
N ARG A 247 -15.07 4.51 -16.45
CA ARG A 247 -14.26 4.14 -17.62
C ARG A 247 -12.78 4.03 -17.26
N THR A 248 -12.05 3.24 -18.02
CA THR A 248 -10.59 3.15 -17.90
C THR A 248 -9.94 4.29 -18.66
N ILE A 249 -9.09 5.07 -17.98
CA ILE A 249 -8.37 6.20 -18.59
C ILE A 249 -6.88 5.94 -18.79
N ALA A 250 -6.31 4.98 -18.05
CA ALA A 250 -4.93 4.55 -18.20
C ALA A 250 -4.79 3.06 -17.91
N THR A 251 -3.87 2.39 -18.60
CA THR A 251 -3.58 0.95 -18.48
C THR A 251 -2.07 0.72 -18.39
N GLY A 252 -1.66 -0.48 -18.02
CA GLY A 252 -0.24 -0.86 -17.95
C GLY A 252 0.49 -0.35 -16.69
N ILE A 253 -0.25 0.18 -15.71
CA ILE A 253 0.32 0.69 -14.47
C ILE A 253 0.21 -0.42 -13.42
N ARG A 254 1.29 -1.18 -13.18
CA ARG A 254 1.25 -2.40 -12.35
C ARG A 254 0.63 -2.20 -10.97
N ASN A 255 0.90 -1.09 -10.29
CA ASN A 255 0.33 -0.81 -8.97
C ASN A 255 0.25 0.70 -8.68
N PRO A 256 -0.78 1.41 -9.18
CA PRO A 256 -0.95 2.85 -8.99
C PRO A 256 -1.42 3.15 -7.57
N THR A 257 -0.50 3.17 -6.60
CA THR A 257 -0.82 3.35 -5.17
C THR A 257 -0.97 4.79 -4.73
N ALA A 258 -0.61 5.75 -5.57
CA ALA A 258 -0.80 7.17 -5.31
C ALA A 258 -1.19 7.86 -6.61
N LEU A 259 -2.17 8.76 -6.52
CA LEU A 259 -2.64 9.60 -7.62
C LEU A 259 -2.79 11.02 -7.06
N ALA A 260 -2.40 12.00 -7.86
CA ALA A 260 -2.56 13.41 -7.54
C ALA A 260 -2.99 14.15 -8.81
N ILE A 261 -3.72 15.24 -8.62
CA ILE A 261 -4.07 16.17 -9.70
C ILE A 261 -3.10 17.34 -9.61
N GLU A 262 -2.48 17.68 -10.73
CA GLU A 262 -1.69 18.90 -10.86
C GLU A 262 -2.65 20.10 -10.79
N PRO A 263 -2.45 21.04 -9.85
CA PRO A 263 -3.26 22.25 -9.78
C PRO A 263 -3.04 23.12 -11.03
N THR A 264 -4.12 23.73 -11.52
CA THR A 264 -4.07 24.73 -12.61
C THR A 264 -3.99 26.15 -12.06
#